data_AF-A0A561UPM2-F1
#
_entry.id   AF-A0A561UPM2-F1
#
_cell.length_a   1.000
_cell.length_b   1.000
_cell.length_c   1.000
_cell.angle_alpha   90.00
_cell.angle_beta   90.00
_cell.angle_gamma   90.00
#
_symmetry.space_group_name_H-M   'P 1'
#
loop_
_entity.id
_entity.type
_entity.pdbx_description
1 polymer ?
#
loop_
_entity_poly.entity_id
_entity_poly.type
_entity_poly.pdbx_seq_one_letter_code
_entity_poly.pdbx_strand_id
1 'polypeptide(L)'
;MLDGLADFCTEELAEHGCASVSIAVARGGEIVLEQAHGFADTATGRPATPGTAYALASISKAITATGVCLAVDDGLLGLDDPAPGPGGGPVPTVRQLLQHRSGLRGYHDFHYDPSTPSPIDPDRYAQPLAEPGSGFEYSNLGYRRLGALLERATGRELGDFLRERVLLPLGMTDTFYGAAYPGSAPTAERYTADGRRYPVCTMGTPAAGAAWATAGDLARFGHGAPGLLRPETAAAAGEALAITEHVGYGLGWIISTGPGPQVRSHGGGMGGVAAMVVAVPELDLSLGVLCNSTNKAARDAILDHLLTELVPGYDPRTISPFPPDPARPPALPEGRWAGQIFTSEGQVPIRVAILTEGRITVALGDGPSVTAEASAGSDYELRAALDLQLPTADARVASPELALGLNRRGEGLVGRVAAHKNGDRTGLLGNYLVHACELAPI
;
A
#
# COMPACT_ATOMS: atom_id res chain seq x y z
N MET A 1 8.03 1.94 32.22
CA MET A 1 7.23 1.10 31.30
C MET A 1 7.54 1.65 29.93
N LEU A 2 8.42 0.98 29.18
CA LEU A 2 9.26 1.53 28.09
C LEU A 2 10.52 2.30 28.55
N ASP A 3 11.17 1.82 29.61
CA ASP A 3 12.45 2.37 30.06
C ASP A 3 13.52 2.04 29.01
N GLY A 4 14.32 3.02 28.59
CA GLY A 4 15.33 2.84 27.54
C GLY A 4 14.83 2.97 26.10
N LEU A 5 13.53 3.24 25.87
CA LEU A 5 12.98 3.40 24.51
C LEU A 5 13.72 4.45 23.68
N ALA A 6 14.14 5.57 24.30
CA ALA A 6 14.86 6.64 23.60
C ALA A 6 16.23 6.17 23.08
N ASP A 7 16.95 5.40 23.88
CA ASP A 7 18.26 4.85 23.52
C ASP A 7 18.07 3.79 22.41
N PHE A 8 17.10 2.89 22.59
CA PHE A 8 16.73 1.90 21.58
C PHE A 8 16.36 2.55 20.23
N CYS A 9 15.52 3.59 20.23
CA CYS A 9 15.19 4.33 19.02
C CYS A 9 16.44 4.94 18.36
N THR A 10 17.35 5.50 19.15
CA THR A 10 18.58 6.11 18.62
C THR A 10 19.49 5.07 17.98
N GLU A 11 19.63 3.91 18.60
CA GLU A 11 20.40 2.77 18.08
C GLU A 11 19.81 2.25 16.76
N GLU A 12 18.50 1.99 16.73
CA GLU A 12 17.79 1.49 15.54
C GLU A 12 17.83 2.47 14.36
N LEU A 13 17.70 3.77 14.63
CA LEU A 13 17.86 4.81 13.61
C LEU A 13 19.28 4.78 13.00
N ALA A 14 20.31 4.65 13.84
CA ALA A 14 21.70 4.63 13.41
C ALA A 14 22.04 3.33 12.64
N GLU A 15 21.60 2.17 13.14
CA GLU A 15 21.85 0.87 12.51
C GLU A 15 21.27 0.80 11.09
N HIS A 16 20.07 1.36 10.90
CA HIS A 16 19.33 1.23 9.65
C HIS A 16 19.38 2.47 8.75
N GLY A 17 20.16 3.49 9.11
CA GLY A 17 20.29 4.72 8.35
C GLY A 17 18.96 5.48 8.22
N CYS A 18 18.12 5.43 9.25
CA CYS A 18 16.84 6.12 9.26
C CYS A 18 17.00 7.51 9.88
N ALA A 19 16.50 8.55 9.20
CA ALA A 19 16.74 9.93 9.62
C ALA A 19 15.98 10.30 10.90
N SER A 20 14.73 9.87 11.04
CA SER A 20 13.91 10.11 12.24
C SER A 20 12.84 9.06 12.45
N VAL A 21 12.33 9.01 13.69
CA VAL A 21 11.10 8.33 14.08
C VAL A 21 10.26 9.28 14.94
N SER A 22 8.94 9.26 14.78
CA SER A 22 7.95 9.82 15.71
C SER A 22 7.00 8.73 16.18
N ILE A 23 6.74 8.69 17.48
CA ILE A 23 6.00 7.64 18.18
C ILE A 23 4.92 8.29 19.04
N ALA A 24 3.71 7.76 18.97
CA ALA A 24 2.66 8.06 19.93
C ALA A 24 1.95 6.79 20.37
N VAL A 25 1.59 6.74 21.65
CA VAL A 25 0.77 5.68 22.24
C VAL A 25 -0.43 6.34 22.92
N ALA A 26 -1.63 5.92 22.52
CA ALA A 26 -2.88 6.27 23.17
C ALA A 26 -3.36 5.11 24.04
N ARG A 27 -3.84 5.39 25.25
CA ARG A 27 -4.54 4.43 26.11
C ARG A 27 -5.70 5.13 26.81
N GLY A 28 -6.89 4.53 26.81
CA GLY A 28 -8.03 5.20 27.45
C GLY A 28 -8.54 6.41 26.66
N GLY A 29 -8.25 6.49 25.36
CA GLY A 29 -8.48 7.68 24.53
C GLY A 29 -7.48 8.83 24.72
N GLU A 30 -6.52 8.70 25.65
CA GLU A 30 -5.54 9.74 25.97
C GLU A 30 -4.15 9.37 25.45
N ILE A 31 -3.37 10.35 24.98
CA ILE A 31 -1.97 10.14 24.60
C ILE A 31 -1.14 9.98 25.87
N VAL A 32 -0.62 8.77 26.11
CA VAL A 32 0.19 8.42 27.29
C VAL A 32 1.69 8.43 27.01
N LEU A 33 2.09 8.40 25.73
CA LEU A 33 3.46 8.58 25.28
C LEU A 33 3.46 9.33 23.96
N GLU A 34 4.34 10.31 23.83
CA GLU A 34 4.61 11.01 22.58
C GLU A 34 6.09 11.40 22.52
N GLN A 35 6.84 10.83 21.58
CA GLN A 35 8.28 11.01 21.46
C GLN A 35 8.68 11.12 20.00
N ALA A 36 9.79 11.80 19.73
CA ALA A 36 10.41 11.84 18.41
C ALA A 36 11.92 11.88 18.55
N HIS A 37 12.61 11.21 17.63
CA HIS A 37 14.07 11.07 17.62
C HIS A 37 14.62 11.31 16.22
N GLY A 38 15.85 11.82 16.14
CA GLY A 38 16.52 12.12 14.88
C GLY A 38 16.07 13.43 14.23
N PHE A 39 16.18 13.49 12.90
CA PHE A 39 16.01 14.70 12.11
C PHE A 39 14.83 14.61 11.14
N ALA A 40 13.86 15.52 11.31
CA ALA A 40 12.84 15.79 10.31
C ALA A 40 13.47 16.30 9.00
N ASP A 41 14.61 16.99 9.08
CA ASP A 41 15.39 17.44 7.92
C ASP A 41 16.89 17.39 8.22
N THR A 42 17.57 16.43 7.60
CA THR A 42 19.01 16.23 7.74
C THR A 42 19.84 17.35 7.10
N ALA A 43 19.32 18.05 6.08
CA ALA A 43 20.06 19.10 5.39
C ALA A 43 20.12 20.38 6.24
N THR A 44 19.05 20.71 6.96
CA THR A 44 19.01 21.86 7.87
C THR A 44 19.34 21.50 9.32
N GLY A 45 19.48 20.21 9.65
CA GLY A 45 19.61 19.73 11.03
C GLY A 45 18.35 19.94 11.87
N ARG A 46 17.16 20.04 11.25
CA ARG A 46 15.90 20.26 11.98
C ARG A 46 15.52 18.98 12.72
N PRO A 47 15.40 18.99 14.05
CA PRO A 47 15.02 17.80 14.80
C PRO A 47 13.58 17.40 14.47
N ALA A 48 13.30 16.10 14.51
CA ALA A 48 11.93 15.62 14.59
C ALA A 48 11.35 15.97 15.96
N THR A 49 10.05 16.25 15.99
CA THR A 49 9.30 16.58 17.21
C THR A 49 7.99 15.79 17.22
N PRO A 50 7.33 15.61 18.38
CA PRO A 50 5.96 15.07 18.45
C PRO A 50 4.98 15.72 17.44
N GLY A 51 5.11 17.03 17.23
CA GLY A 51 4.31 17.78 16.27
C GLY A 51 4.81 17.72 14.82
N THR A 52 5.74 16.84 14.46
CA THR A 52 6.21 16.71 13.07
C THR A 52 5.22 15.86 12.25
N ALA A 53 4.77 16.40 11.12
CA ALA A 53 3.89 15.70 10.18
C ALA A 53 4.69 14.86 9.18
N TYR A 54 4.26 13.63 8.95
CA TYR A 54 4.84 12.70 7.99
C TYR A 54 3.81 12.34 6.92
N ALA A 55 4.28 12.09 5.70
CA ALA A 55 3.45 11.45 4.69
C ALA A 55 3.10 10.03 5.16
N LEU A 56 1.86 9.60 4.95
CA LEU A 56 1.35 8.35 5.52
C LEU A 56 1.31 7.19 4.52
N ALA A 57 1.41 7.50 3.23
CA ALA A 57 1.20 6.53 2.16
C ALA A 57 -0.10 5.73 2.43
N SER A 58 -0.01 4.41 2.44
CA SER A 58 -1.18 3.54 2.44
C SER A 58 -2.06 3.54 3.70
N ILE A 59 -1.65 4.17 4.81
CA ILE A 59 -2.56 4.40 5.96
C ILE A 59 -3.75 5.30 5.55
N SER A 60 -3.60 6.11 4.50
CA SER A 60 -4.70 6.88 3.90
C SER A 60 -5.92 6.01 3.56
N LYS A 61 -5.71 4.72 3.27
CA LYS A 61 -6.80 3.77 3.00
C LYS A 61 -7.70 3.58 4.20
N ALA A 62 -7.14 3.40 5.39
CA ALA A 62 -7.93 3.21 6.61
C ALA A 62 -8.81 4.45 6.88
N ILE A 63 -8.25 5.66 6.72
CA ILE A 63 -9.00 6.91 6.90
C ILE A 63 -10.10 7.07 5.82
N THR A 64 -9.77 6.79 4.55
CA THR A 64 -10.74 6.82 3.45
C THR A 64 -11.86 5.80 3.68
N ALA A 65 -11.52 4.59 4.12
CA ALA A 65 -12.48 3.54 4.44
C ALA A 65 -13.45 3.98 5.54
N THR A 66 -12.95 4.61 6.61
CA THR A 66 -13.81 5.21 7.65
C THR A 66 -14.77 6.26 7.06
N GLY A 67 -14.29 7.11 6.15
CA GLY A 67 -15.14 8.08 5.45
C GLY A 67 -16.24 7.44 4.60
N VAL A 68 -15.91 6.36 3.87
CA VAL A 68 -16.89 5.58 3.10
C VAL A 68 -17.92 4.93 4.04
N CYS A 69 -17.48 4.34 5.15
CA CYS A 69 -18.38 3.77 6.15
C CYS A 69 -19.32 4.80 6.77
N LEU A 70 -18.87 6.04 7.00
CA LEU A 70 -19.75 7.13 7.44
C LEU A 70 -20.78 7.51 6.38
N ALA A 71 -20.41 7.52 5.10
CA ALA A 71 -21.37 7.72 4.02
C ALA A 71 -22.39 6.56 3.93
N VAL A 72 -21.99 5.34 4.30
CA VAL A 72 -22.92 4.20 4.46
C VAL A 72 -23.89 4.44 5.61
N ASP A 73 -23.40 4.88 6.77
CA ASP A 73 -24.26 5.22 7.90
C ASP A 73 -25.26 6.33 7.55
N ASP A 74 -24.85 7.31 6.77
CA ASP A 74 -25.71 8.39 6.29
C ASP A 74 -26.72 7.93 5.21
N GLY A 75 -26.63 6.69 4.73
CA GLY A 75 -27.47 6.15 3.66
C GLY A 75 -27.15 6.71 2.27
N LEU A 76 -25.97 7.33 2.10
CA LEU A 76 -25.49 7.87 0.83
C LEU A 76 -24.84 6.81 -0.06
N LEU A 77 -24.39 5.71 0.53
CA LEU A 77 -23.81 4.54 -0.13
C LEU A 77 -24.31 3.26 0.55
N GLY A 78 -24.43 2.17 -0.19
CA GLY A 78 -24.55 0.81 0.35
C GLY A 78 -23.22 0.05 0.24
N LEU A 79 -22.87 -0.75 1.25
CA LEU A 79 -21.69 -1.62 1.17
C LEU A 79 -21.79 -2.61 0.00
N ASP A 80 -22.99 -3.07 -0.32
CA ASP A 80 -23.22 -4.05 -1.38
C ASP A 80 -23.71 -3.41 -2.68
N ASP A 81 -23.68 -2.07 -2.76
CA ASP A 81 -23.98 -1.35 -3.99
C ASP A 81 -22.91 -1.62 -5.06
N PRO A 82 -23.31 -1.73 -6.34
CA PRO A 82 -22.37 -1.88 -7.43
C PRO A 82 -21.51 -0.63 -7.57
N ALA A 83 -20.21 -0.83 -7.72
CA ALA A 83 -19.20 0.21 -7.86
C ALA A 83 -18.55 0.13 -9.26
N PRO A 84 -19.27 0.55 -10.32
CA PRO A 84 -18.73 0.53 -11.68
C PRO A 84 -17.52 1.46 -11.77
N GLY A 85 -16.62 1.14 -12.69
CA GLY A 85 -15.49 2.01 -13.02
C GLY A 85 -15.33 2.18 -14.51
N PRO A 86 -14.24 2.83 -14.93
CA PRO A 86 -13.93 3.01 -16.34
C PRO A 86 -13.69 1.65 -17.00
N GLY A 87 -14.21 1.48 -18.22
CA GLY A 87 -14.14 0.23 -18.98
C GLY A 87 -15.30 -0.74 -18.72
N GLY A 88 -15.30 -1.88 -19.43
CA GLY A 88 -16.26 -2.97 -19.24
C GLY A 88 -15.69 -4.07 -18.33
N GLY A 89 -16.53 -5.01 -17.91
CA GLY A 89 -16.12 -6.17 -17.10
C GLY A 89 -17.02 -6.39 -15.89
N PRO A 90 -16.67 -7.36 -15.01
CA PRO A 90 -17.39 -7.59 -13.76
C PRO A 90 -17.39 -6.34 -12.87
N VAL A 91 -18.53 -6.07 -12.21
CA VAL A 91 -18.70 -4.89 -11.36
C VAL A 91 -18.52 -5.28 -9.90
N PRO A 92 -17.47 -4.80 -9.19
CA PRO A 92 -17.32 -5.06 -7.76
C PRO A 92 -18.31 -4.25 -6.94
N THR A 93 -18.58 -4.66 -5.71
CA THR A 93 -19.31 -3.83 -4.73
C THR A 93 -18.38 -2.86 -3.98
N VAL A 94 -18.96 -1.88 -3.28
CA VAL A 94 -18.21 -0.99 -2.36
C VAL A 94 -17.42 -1.79 -1.32
N ARG A 95 -18.04 -2.82 -0.72
CA ARG A 95 -17.42 -3.75 0.23
C ARG A 95 -16.23 -4.46 -0.37
N GLN A 96 -16.36 -4.98 -1.59
CA GLN A 96 -15.26 -5.66 -2.27
C GLN A 96 -14.10 -4.72 -2.60
N LEU A 97 -14.34 -3.44 -2.87
CA LEU A 97 -13.27 -2.45 -3.01
C LEU A 97 -12.55 -2.21 -1.67
N LEU A 98 -13.31 -2.00 -0.59
CA LEU A 98 -12.78 -1.79 0.76
C LEU A 98 -11.93 -2.97 1.25
N GLN A 99 -12.29 -4.19 0.85
CA GLN A 99 -11.64 -5.44 1.24
C GLN A 99 -10.49 -5.89 0.31
N HIS A 100 -10.14 -5.12 -0.73
CA HIS A 100 -9.19 -5.54 -1.77
C HIS A 100 -9.59 -6.85 -2.47
N ARG A 101 -10.88 -7.02 -2.77
CA ARG A 101 -11.45 -8.18 -3.46
C ARG A 101 -12.23 -7.79 -4.71
N SER A 102 -11.87 -6.67 -5.32
CA SER A 102 -12.58 -6.10 -6.47
C SER A 102 -12.17 -6.70 -7.82
N GLY A 103 -11.13 -7.54 -7.85
CA GLY A 103 -10.51 -8.02 -9.09
C GLY A 103 -9.61 -6.98 -9.78
N LEU A 104 -9.50 -5.75 -9.24
CA LEU A 104 -8.52 -4.76 -9.68
C LEU A 104 -7.10 -5.16 -9.26
N ARG A 105 -6.11 -4.81 -10.07
CA ARG A 105 -4.71 -5.20 -9.82
C ARG A 105 -3.96 -4.20 -8.94
N GLY A 106 -2.82 -4.63 -8.44
CA GLY A 106 -1.79 -3.75 -7.93
C GLY A 106 -1.43 -2.65 -8.93
N TYR A 107 -1.29 -1.42 -8.45
CA TYR A 107 -1.01 -0.26 -9.29
C TYR A 107 -0.41 0.84 -8.41
N HIS A 108 0.63 1.52 -8.89
CA HIS A 108 1.01 2.83 -8.37
C HIS A 108 1.74 3.62 -9.43
N ASP A 109 1.55 4.93 -9.42
CA ASP A 109 2.28 5.88 -10.24
C ASP A 109 2.76 7.06 -9.40
N PHE A 110 3.97 7.54 -9.70
CA PHE A 110 4.56 8.70 -9.05
C PHE A 110 5.02 9.70 -10.09
N HIS A 111 4.51 10.92 -9.96
CA HIS A 111 4.84 12.02 -10.86
C HIS A 111 5.59 13.12 -10.09
N TYR A 112 6.83 13.37 -10.51
CA TYR A 112 7.80 14.21 -9.79
C TYR A 112 7.93 15.64 -10.34
N ASP A 113 7.16 15.98 -11.36
CA ASP A 113 7.11 17.32 -11.93
C ASP A 113 5.73 17.97 -11.71
N PRO A 114 5.50 18.68 -10.60
CA PRO A 114 4.19 19.28 -10.33
C PRO A 114 3.79 20.37 -11.34
N SER A 115 4.67 20.79 -12.26
CA SER A 115 4.36 21.79 -13.28
C SER A 115 3.65 21.22 -14.50
N THR A 116 3.59 19.89 -14.64
CA THR A 116 2.93 19.22 -15.76
C THR A 116 1.86 18.23 -15.27
N PRO A 117 0.82 17.95 -16.08
CA PRO A 117 -0.08 16.84 -15.77
C PRO A 117 0.66 15.51 -15.80
N SER A 118 0.27 14.57 -14.93
CA SER A 118 0.79 13.20 -15.02
C SER A 118 0.49 12.63 -16.41
N PRO A 119 1.49 12.07 -17.12
CA PRO A 119 1.27 11.47 -18.43
C PRO A 119 0.49 10.15 -18.35
N ILE A 120 0.48 9.50 -17.18
CA ILE A 120 -0.19 8.23 -16.95
C ILE A 120 -1.61 8.50 -16.45
N ASP A 121 -2.60 7.90 -17.12
CA ASP A 121 -3.98 7.89 -16.67
C ASP A 121 -4.29 6.57 -15.93
N PRO A 122 -4.51 6.60 -14.60
CA PRO A 122 -4.81 5.39 -13.81
C PRO A 122 -6.06 4.66 -14.28
N ASP A 123 -7.01 5.35 -14.91
CA ASP A 123 -8.28 4.76 -15.33
C ASP A 123 -8.10 3.76 -16.47
N ARG A 124 -6.99 3.86 -17.23
CA ARG A 124 -6.56 2.86 -18.23
C ARG A 124 -6.19 1.51 -17.62
N TYR A 125 -5.91 1.47 -16.32
CA TYR A 125 -5.53 0.28 -15.57
C TYR A 125 -6.63 -0.23 -14.63
N ALA A 126 -7.77 0.48 -14.56
CA ALA A 126 -8.83 0.25 -13.58
C ALA A 126 -9.91 -0.75 -14.05
N GLN A 127 -9.58 -1.64 -14.98
CA GLN A 127 -10.44 -2.76 -15.36
C GLN A 127 -10.17 -3.98 -14.47
N PRO A 128 -11.21 -4.60 -13.86
CA PRO A 128 -11.06 -5.87 -13.16
C PRO A 128 -10.61 -6.96 -14.12
N LEU A 129 -9.55 -7.68 -13.73
CA LEU A 129 -8.99 -8.81 -14.50
C LEU A 129 -9.28 -10.17 -13.81
N ALA A 130 -10.08 -10.16 -12.75
CA ALA A 130 -10.59 -11.34 -12.06
C ALA A 130 -12.02 -11.05 -11.60
N GLU A 131 -12.79 -12.11 -11.33
CA GLU A 131 -14.14 -11.97 -10.79
C GLU A 131 -14.10 -11.34 -9.39
N PRO A 132 -14.87 -10.27 -9.13
CA PRO A 132 -14.97 -9.67 -7.80
C PRO A 132 -15.38 -10.71 -6.76
N GLY A 133 -14.68 -10.72 -5.64
CA GLY A 133 -14.83 -11.70 -4.56
C GLY A 133 -13.99 -12.97 -4.71
N SER A 134 -13.37 -13.22 -5.87
CA SER A 134 -12.63 -14.48 -6.11
C SER A 134 -11.36 -14.64 -5.27
N GLY A 135 -10.81 -13.54 -4.72
CA GLY A 135 -9.57 -13.56 -3.96
C GLY A 135 -9.16 -12.17 -3.47
N PHE A 136 -8.13 -12.10 -2.64
CA PHE A 136 -7.51 -10.86 -2.19
C PHE A 136 -6.43 -10.42 -3.20
N GLU A 137 -6.52 -9.18 -3.69
CA GLU A 137 -5.51 -8.52 -4.51
C GLU A 137 -5.44 -7.04 -4.08
N TYR A 138 -4.33 -6.67 -3.44
CA TYR A 138 -4.12 -5.32 -2.96
C TYR A 138 -4.13 -4.32 -4.12
N SER A 139 -5.02 -3.33 -4.07
CA SER A 139 -5.23 -2.39 -5.18
C SER A 139 -5.45 -0.96 -4.71
N ASN A 140 -4.54 -0.07 -5.12
CA ASN A 140 -4.70 1.37 -4.96
C ASN A 140 -5.81 1.93 -5.87
N LEU A 141 -6.07 1.31 -7.03
CA LEU A 141 -7.15 1.68 -7.93
C LEU A 141 -8.52 1.47 -7.30
N GLY A 142 -8.66 0.44 -6.45
CA GLY A 142 -9.87 0.24 -5.66
C GLY A 142 -10.19 1.43 -4.75
N TYR A 143 -9.16 1.95 -4.08
CA TYR A 143 -9.31 3.12 -3.21
C TYR A 143 -9.47 4.43 -3.98
N ARG A 144 -8.84 4.60 -5.15
CA ARG A 144 -9.15 5.70 -6.08
C ARG A 144 -10.64 5.71 -6.42
N ARG A 145 -11.21 4.54 -6.74
CA ARG A 145 -12.64 4.40 -7.05
C ARG A 145 -13.53 4.73 -5.83
N LEU A 146 -13.14 4.30 -4.63
CA LEU A 146 -13.84 4.63 -3.39
C LEU A 146 -13.83 6.13 -3.11
N GLY A 147 -12.69 6.81 -3.28
CA GLY A 147 -12.59 8.26 -3.16
C GLY A 147 -13.56 8.97 -4.12
N ALA A 148 -13.54 8.59 -5.40
CA ALA A 148 -14.43 9.17 -6.40
C ALA A 148 -15.93 8.87 -6.13
N LEU A 149 -16.27 7.70 -5.58
CA LEU A 149 -17.63 7.38 -5.15
C LEU A 149 -18.07 8.28 -3.99
N LEU A 150 -17.19 8.47 -3.01
CA LEU A 150 -17.46 9.30 -1.84
C LEU A 150 -17.68 10.76 -2.24
N GLU A 151 -16.84 11.32 -3.13
CA GLU A 151 -17.02 12.68 -3.65
C GLU A 151 -18.33 12.83 -4.40
N ARG A 152 -18.70 11.86 -5.26
CA ARG A 152 -19.98 11.88 -5.98
C ARG A 152 -21.19 11.78 -5.05
N ALA A 153 -21.13 10.92 -4.05
CA ALA A 153 -22.25 10.69 -3.13
C ALA A 153 -22.47 11.88 -2.19
N THR A 154 -21.40 12.61 -1.85
CA THR A 154 -21.44 13.71 -0.88
C THR A 154 -21.46 15.10 -1.52
N GLY A 155 -21.04 15.22 -2.78
CA GLY A 155 -20.85 16.50 -3.48
C GLY A 155 -19.66 17.32 -2.94
N ARG A 156 -18.74 16.70 -2.21
CA ARG A 156 -17.61 17.35 -1.52
C ARG A 156 -16.28 16.80 -2.00
N GLU A 157 -15.24 17.61 -1.94
CA GLU A 157 -13.86 17.15 -2.15
C GLU A 157 -13.46 16.16 -1.05
N LEU A 158 -12.68 15.14 -1.43
CA LEU A 158 -12.31 14.04 -0.55
C LEU A 158 -11.66 14.52 0.76
N GLY A 159 -10.63 15.37 0.66
CA GLY A 159 -9.91 15.91 1.80
C GLY A 159 -10.81 16.70 2.74
N ASP A 160 -11.67 17.56 2.19
CA ASP A 160 -12.64 18.35 2.95
C ASP A 160 -13.67 17.48 3.68
N PHE A 161 -14.22 16.46 3.02
CA PHE A 161 -15.16 15.53 3.64
C PHE A 161 -14.49 14.75 4.78
N LEU A 162 -13.32 14.15 4.52
CA LEU A 162 -12.58 13.39 5.54
C LEU A 162 -12.18 14.27 6.71
N ARG A 163 -11.76 15.52 6.45
CA ARG A 163 -11.41 16.47 7.50
C ARG A 163 -12.57 16.72 8.44
N GLU A 164 -13.74 17.04 7.91
CA GLU A 164 -14.91 17.35 8.74
C GLU A 164 -15.50 16.13 9.44
N ARG A 165 -15.58 15.00 8.74
CA ARG A 165 -16.36 13.84 9.20
C ARG A 165 -15.54 12.82 9.97
N VAL A 166 -14.21 12.78 9.75
CA VAL A 166 -13.31 11.81 10.39
C VAL A 166 -12.27 12.52 11.26
N LEU A 167 -11.52 13.45 10.69
CA LEU A 167 -10.31 13.97 11.34
C LEU A 167 -10.65 14.90 12.52
N LEU A 168 -11.46 15.93 12.31
CA LEU A 168 -11.81 16.90 13.36
C LEU A 168 -12.58 16.26 14.54
N PRO A 169 -13.56 15.36 14.34
CA PRO A 169 -14.22 14.67 15.44
C PRO A 169 -13.29 13.83 16.32
N LEU A 170 -12.17 13.35 15.76
CA LEU A 170 -11.13 12.60 16.48
C LEU A 170 -10.01 13.49 17.02
N GLY A 171 -10.12 14.82 16.88
CA GLY A 171 -9.08 15.76 17.29
C GLY A 171 -7.81 15.71 16.46
N MET A 172 -7.87 15.17 15.23
CA MET A 172 -6.73 15.06 14.32
C MET A 172 -6.50 16.37 13.53
N THR A 173 -6.13 17.44 14.23
CA THR A 173 -6.09 18.79 13.66
C THR A 173 -4.97 19.01 12.66
N ASP A 174 -3.90 18.22 12.77
CA ASP A 174 -2.67 18.27 11.97
C ASP A 174 -2.63 17.13 10.94
N THR A 175 -3.80 16.62 10.55
CA THR A 175 -3.97 15.63 9.49
C THR A 175 -4.63 16.23 8.26
N PHE A 176 -4.05 15.97 7.09
CA PHE A 176 -4.51 16.52 5.80
C PHE A 176 -4.31 15.54 4.65
N TYR A 177 -5.10 15.70 3.59
CA TYR A 177 -4.95 14.98 2.33
C TYR A 177 -4.39 15.90 1.26
N GLY A 178 -3.35 15.45 0.54
CA GLY A 178 -2.80 16.19 -0.57
C GLY A 178 -1.35 15.82 -0.91
N ALA A 179 -0.89 16.32 -2.05
CA ALA A 179 0.50 16.15 -2.49
C ALA A 179 1.51 16.90 -1.61
N ALA A 180 1.06 17.96 -0.94
CA ALA A 180 1.82 18.72 0.03
C ALA A 180 1.00 18.89 1.31
N TYR A 181 1.69 19.02 2.44
CA TYR A 181 1.10 19.31 3.73
C TYR A 181 0.79 20.81 3.84
N PRO A 182 -0.49 21.22 4.00
CA PRO A 182 -0.85 22.63 4.10
C PRO A 182 -0.89 23.14 5.55
N GLY A 183 -0.73 22.26 6.55
CA GLY A 183 -0.83 22.61 7.96
C GLY A 183 0.37 23.39 8.48
N SER A 184 0.26 23.89 9.72
CA SER A 184 1.32 24.65 10.39
C SER A 184 2.43 23.80 10.99
N ALA A 185 2.19 22.50 11.19
CA ALA A 185 3.19 21.56 11.68
C ALA A 185 4.42 21.49 10.75
N PRO A 186 5.64 21.37 11.29
CA PRO A 186 6.82 21.09 10.47
C PRO A 186 6.69 19.71 9.84
N THR A 187 7.05 19.58 8.55
CA THR A 187 7.04 18.29 7.86
C THR A 187 8.38 17.58 7.98
N ALA A 188 8.34 16.25 8.02
CA ALA A 188 9.51 15.42 7.81
C ALA A 188 9.82 15.28 6.31
N GLU A 189 11.06 15.59 5.93
CA GLU A 189 11.60 15.34 4.61
C GLU A 189 11.79 13.85 4.40
N ARG A 190 11.49 13.37 3.20
CA ARG A 190 11.51 11.94 2.84
C ARG A 190 12.90 11.54 2.35
N TYR A 191 13.46 10.43 2.84
CA TYR A 191 14.79 9.95 2.46
C TYR A 191 14.82 8.56 1.83
N THR A 192 15.67 8.39 0.82
CA THR A 192 16.06 7.07 0.28
C THR A 192 16.85 6.28 1.33
N ALA A 193 17.01 4.98 1.12
CA ALA A 193 17.80 4.14 2.02
C ALA A 193 19.28 4.59 2.13
N ASP A 194 19.80 5.28 1.11
CA ASP A 194 21.15 5.86 1.09
C ASP A 194 21.19 7.35 1.52
N GLY A 195 20.11 7.88 2.11
CA GLY A 195 20.08 9.20 2.73
C GLY A 195 19.88 10.38 1.77
N ARG A 196 19.55 10.14 0.50
CA ARG A 196 19.19 11.21 -0.45
C ARG A 196 17.75 11.66 -0.21
N ARG A 197 17.50 12.96 -0.32
CA ARG A 197 16.14 13.51 -0.22
C ARG A 197 15.31 13.14 -1.44
N TYR A 198 14.08 12.68 -1.22
CA TYR A 198 13.09 12.52 -2.28
C TYR A 198 12.52 13.88 -2.70
N PRO A 199 12.39 14.13 -4.01
CA PRO A 199 11.58 15.22 -4.49
C PRO A 199 10.10 15.02 -4.12
N VAL A 200 9.36 16.12 -4.11
CA VAL A 200 7.90 16.11 -4.00
C VAL A 200 7.33 15.34 -5.18
N CYS A 201 6.31 14.51 -4.93
CA CYS A 201 5.59 13.81 -5.99
C CYS A 201 4.09 13.85 -5.77
N THR A 202 3.36 13.79 -6.87
CA THR A 202 1.93 13.49 -6.91
C THR A 202 1.73 12.02 -7.29
N MET A 203 0.51 11.51 -7.11
CA MET A 203 0.14 10.14 -7.47
C MET A 203 -1.28 10.10 -8.02
N GLY A 204 -1.57 9.15 -8.91
CA GLY A 204 -2.90 8.94 -9.47
C GLY A 204 -3.93 8.37 -8.50
N THR A 205 -3.56 7.99 -7.28
CA THR A 205 -4.47 7.36 -6.31
C THR A 205 -4.47 8.07 -4.95
N PRO A 206 -4.91 9.34 -4.86
CA PRO A 206 -4.76 10.15 -3.64
C PRO A 206 -5.50 9.56 -2.43
N ALA A 207 -6.72 9.04 -2.62
CA ALA A 207 -7.49 8.33 -1.59
C ALA A 207 -6.75 7.10 -1.02
N ALA A 208 -5.78 6.56 -1.76
CA ALA A 208 -5.02 5.39 -1.35
C ALA A 208 -3.70 5.76 -0.66
N GLY A 209 -3.22 7.01 -0.72
CA GLY A 209 -1.82 7.31 -0.43
C GLY A 209 -1.41 8.74 -0.05
N ALA A 210 -2.29 9.73 -0.17
CA ALA A 210 -1.90 11.14 -0.10
C ALA A 210 -2.11 11.82 1.27
N ALA A 211 -2.41 11.07 2.34
CA ALA A 211 -2.58 11.65 3.66
C ALA A 211 -1.22 11.97 4.34
N TRP A 212 -1.26 12.96 5.22
CA TRP A 212 -0.18 13.37 6.12
C TRP A 212 -0.74 13.47 7.54
N ALA A 213 0.01 13.07 8.56
CA ALA A 213 -0.35 13.25 9.96
C ALA A 213 0.87 13.26 10.88
N THR A 214 0.65 13.71 12.11
CA THR A 214 1.55 13.46 13.24
C THR A 214 1.32 12.05 13.80
N ALA A 215 2.26 11.54 14.62
CA ALA A 215 2.09 10.26 15.29
C ALA A 215 0.91 10.29 16.28
N GLY A 216 0.75 11.40 17.01
CA GLY A 216 -0.36 11.61 17.95
C GLY A 216 -1.73 11.55 17.28
N ASP A 217 -1.89 12.20 16.12
CA ASP A 217 -3.14 12.14 15.37
C ASP A 217 -3.46 10.72 14.90
N LEU A 218 -2.47 9.94 14.46
CA LEU A 218 -2.69 8.55 14.09
C LEU A 218 -3.03 7.64 15.26
N ALA A 219 -2.45 7.88 16.44
CA ALA A 219 -2.84 7.17 17.65
C ALA A 219 -4.31 7.47 18.01
N ARG A 220 -4.76 8.73 17.90
CA ARG A 220 -6.19 9.09 18.05
C ARG A 220 -7.07 8.42 17.01
N PHE A 221 -6.64 8.36 15.76
CA PHE A 221 -7.36 7.67 14.69
C PHE A 221 -7.58 6.19 15.01
N GLY A 222 -6.52 5.46 15.35
CA GLY A 222 -6.61 4.03 15.62
C GLY A 222 -7.56 3.72 16.78
N HIS A 223 -7.56 4.54 17.84
CA HIS A 223 -8.46 4.36 18.97
C HIS A 223 -9.91 4.76 18.64
N GLY A 224 -10.13 5.94 18.06
CA GLY A 224 -11.46 6.54 17.98
C GLY A 224 -12.26 6.23 16.71
N ALA A 225 -11.64 5.80 15.61
CA ALA A 225 -12.33 5.58 14.34
C ALA A 225 -13.54 4.62 14.43
N PRO A 226 -13.48 3.48 15.15
CA PRO A 226 -14.66 2.62 15.32
C PRO A 226 -15.84 3.31 16.01
N GLY A 227 -15.57 4.25 16.92
CA GLY A 227 -16.59 4.98 17.68
C GLY A 227 -17.34 6.04 16.87
N LEU A 228 -16.88 6.37 15.65
CA LEU A 228 -17.59 7.25 14.73
C LEU A 228 -18.74 6.55 14.00
N LEU A 229 -18.68 5.22 13.90
CA LEU A 229 -19.59 4.43 13.06
C LEU A 229 -20.79 3.93 13.88
N ARG A 230 -21.92 3.71 13.22
CA ARG A 230 -23.04 2.97 13.81
C ARG A 230 -22.63 1.54 14.14
N PRO A 231 -23.23 0.90 15.15
CA PRO A 231 -22.86 -0.45 15.58
C PRO A 231 -22.81 -1.47 14.43
N GLU A 232 -23.77 -1.42 13.50
CA GLU A 232 -23.86 -2.35 12.37
C GLU A 232 -22.69 -2.17 11.40
N THR A 233 -22.34 -0.92 11.08
CA THR A 233 -21.22 -0.59 10.17
C THR A 233 -19.87 -0.83 10.84
N ALA A 234 -19.75 -0.56 12.14
CA ALA A 234 -18.57 -0.89 12.94
C ALA A 234 -18.33 -2.41 12.99
N ALA A 235 -19.39 -3.20 13.14
CA ALA A 235 -19.31 -4.66 13.07
C ALA A 235 -18.85 -5.12 11.69
N ALA A 236 -19.47 -4.61 10.61
CA ALA A 236 -19.06 -4.91 9.24
C ALA A 236 -17.61 -4.49 8.94
N ALA A 237 -17.13 -3.39 9.53
CA ALA A 237 -15.74 -2.94 9.40
C ALA A 237 -14.74 -3.92 10.04
N GLY A 238 -15.15 -4.56 11.15
CA GLY A 238 -14.39 -5.58 11.86
C GLY A 238 -14.46 -6.99 11.26
N GLU A 239 -15.39 -7.25 10.32
CA GLU A 239 -15.49 -8.53 9.62
C GLU A 239 -14.38 -8.69 8.57
N ALA A 240 -13.26 -9.24 9.01
CA ALA A 240 -12.11 -9.51 8.16
C ALA A 240 -12.20 -10.85 7.42
N LEU A 241 -11.94 -10.81 6.11
CA LEU A 241 -11.77 -12.00 5.30
C LEU A 241 -10.30 -12.42 5.28
N ALA A 242 -10.02 -13.69 5.58
CA ALA A 242 -8.67 -14.22 5.69
C ALA A 242 -7.81 -13.94 4.44
N ILE A 243 -6.58 -13.51 4.69
CA ILE A 243 -5.50 -13.44 3.70
C ILE A 243 -4.51 -14.58 4.00
N THR A 244 -4.14 -14.72 5.28
CA THR A 244 -3.26 -15.79 5.79
C THR A 244 -3.93 -16.46 6.98
N GLU A 245 -3.24 -17.40 7.63
CA GLU A 245 -3.68 -17.97 8.91
C GLU A 245 -3.60 -16.98 10.09
N HIS A 246 -2.87 -15.88 9.94
CA HIS A 246 -2.60 -14.90 11.01
C HIS A 246 -3.36 -13.59 10.85
N VAL A 247 -3.78 -13.25 9.63
CA VAL A 247 -4.50 -11.99 9.36
C VAL A 247 -5.56 -12.13 8.28
N GLY A 248 -6.61 -11.34 8.42
CA GLY A 248 -7.55 -11.00 7.37
C GLY A 248 -7.56 -9.51 7.07
N TYR A 249 -8.38 -9.12 6.10
CA TYR A 249 -8.61 -7.72 5.76
C TYR A 249 -10.10 -7.39 5.93
N GLY A 250 -10.39 -6.42 6.80
CA GLY A 250 -11.71 -5.84 7.01
C GLY A 250 -11.98 -4.70 6.05
N LEU A 251 -12.74 -3.69 6.48
CA LEU A 251 -12.96 -2.48 5.68
C LEU A 251 -11.80 -1.50 5.93
N GLY A 252 -10.73 -1.63 5.15
CA GLY A 252 -9.54 -0.75 5.22
C GLY A 252 -8.58 -1.00 6.38
N TRP A 253 -8.71 -2.13 7.06
CA TRP A 253 -7.84 -2.55 8.16
C TRP A 253 -7.36 -3.98 7.95
N ILE A 254 -6.09 -4.23 8.25
CA ILE A 254 -5.59 -5.57 8.51
C ILE A 254 -6.03 -5.93 9.93
N ILE A 255 -6.59 -7.12 10.10
CA ILE A 255 -7.12 -7.58 11.39
C ILE A 255 -6.51 -8.94 11.69
N SER A 256 -5.86 -9.06 12.85
CA SER A 256 -5.27 -10.31 13.28
C SER A 256 -6.32 -11.39 13.55
N THR A 257 -5.91 -12.63 13.34
CA THR A 257 -6.66 -13.84 13.69
C THR A 257 -5.82 -14.72 14.62
N GLY A 258 -6.47 -15.36 15.59
CA GLY A 258 -5.80 -16.26 16.52
C GLY A 258 -6.05 -15.91 17.99
N PRO A 259 -5.32 -16.53 18.93
CA PRO A 259 -5.46 -16.28 20.35
C PRO A 259 -4.84 -14.94 20.76
N GLY A 260 -5.39 -14.32 21.80
CA GLY A 260 -4.93 -13.02 22.31
C GLY A 260 -5.83 -11.86 21.90
N PRO A 261 -5.47 -10.63 22.28
CA PRO A 261 -6.18 -9.42 21.85
C PRO A 261 -6.15 -9.27 20.32
N GLN A 262 -7.27 -8.84 19.72
CA GLN A 262 -7.32 -8.54 18.30
C GLN A 262 -6.48 -7.28 18.01
N VAL A 263 -5.55 -7.41 17.08
CA VAL A 263 -4.73 -6.31 16.58
C VAL A 263 -5.30 -5.86 15.24
N ARG A 264 -5.69 -4.58 15.16
CA ARG A 264 -6.06 -3.92 13.92
C ARG A 264 -4.90 -3.04 13.49
N SER A 265 -4.45 -3.13 12.25
CA SER A 265 -3.31 -2.35 11.77
C SER A 265 -3.49 -1.88 10.33
N HIS A 266 -2.73 -0.84 9.98
CA HIS A 266 -2.47 -0.53 8.59
C HIS A 266 -1.08 0.05 8.42
N GLY A 267 -0.35 -0.45 7.43
CA GLY A 267 0.97 0.05 7.07
C GLY A 267 0.94 1.08 5.95
N GLY A 268 1.92 1.96 5.98
CA GLY A 268 2.22 2.94 4.94
C GLY A 268 3.64 2.75 4.43
N GLY A 269 3.79 2.56 3.13
CA GLY A 269 5.10 2.49 2.47
C GLY A 269 5.10 3.25 1.16
N MET A 270 6.09 4.13 0.99
CA MET A 270 6.41 4.85 -0.24
C MET A 270 7.89 5.31 -0.12
N GLY A 271 8.41 5.97 -1.15
CA GLY A 271 9.75 6.54 -1.15
C GLY A 271 9.89 7.54 -0.01
N GLY A 272 10.75 7.20 0.94
CA GLY A 272 11.02 7.91 2.17
C GLY A 272 9.88 7.92 3.18
N VAL A 273 9.00 6.91 3.12
CA VAL A 273 7.88 6.75 4.05
C VAL A 273 7.84 5.32 4.59
N ALA A 274 7.95 5.19 5.90
CA ALA A 274 7.65 3.98 6.64
C ALA A 274 6.75 4.35 7.81
N ALA A 275 5.48 3.95 7.75
CA ALA A 275 4.47 4.35 8.74
C ALA A 275 3.65 3.13 9.17
N MET A 276 3.22 3.11 10.42
CA MET A 276 2.25 2.15 10.96
C MET A 276 1.28 2.84 11.90
N VAL A 277 0.01 2.44 11.79
CA VAL A 277 -1.00 2.65 12.82
C VAL A 277 -1.48 1.29 13.32
N VAL A 278 -1.65 1.17 14.64
CA VAL A 278 -2.13 -0.05 15.30
C VAL A 278 -3.19 0.31 16.33
N ALA A 279 -4.24 -0.49 16.44
CA ALA A 279 -5.25 -0.40 17.48
C ALA A 279 -5.53 -1.79 18.05
N VAL A 280 -5.65 -1.88 19.38
CA VAL A 280 -5.97 -3.10 20.14
C VAL A 280 -7.16 -2.78 21.04
N PRO A 281 -8.41 -2.90 20.54
CA PRO A 281 -9.61 -2.45 21.24
C PRO A 281 -9.78 -3.03 22.65
N GLU A 282 -9.45 -4.32 22.83
CA GLU A 282 -9.59 -5.03 24.12
C GLU A 282 -8.65 -4.49 25.21
N LEU A 283 -7.56 -3.82 24.81
CA LEU A 283 -6.62 -3.17 25.72
C LEU A 283 -6.80 -1.65 25.76
N ASP A 284 -7.80 -1.14 25.04
CA ASP A 284 -8.02 0.28 24.84
C ASP A 284 -6.72 1.02 24.45
N LEU A 285 -5.99 0.46 23.48
CA LEU A 285 -4.63 0.84 23.11
C LEU A 285 -4.57 1.19 21.62
N SER A 286 -3.84 2.25 21.28
CA SER A 286 -3.54 2.61 19.89
C SER A 286 -2.15 3.20 19.76
N LEU A 287 -1.48 2.99 18.63
CA LEU A 287 -0.12 3.43 18.37
C LEU A 287 0.01 4.04 16.98
N GLY A 288 0.84 5.08 16.87
CA GLY A 288 1.36 5.59 15.61
C GLY A 288 2.89 5.58 15.64
N VAL A 289 3.53 4.98 14.62
CA VAL A 289 4.99 4.95 14.46
C VAL A 289 5.35 5.38 13.04
N LEU A 290 6.05 6.51 12.92
CA LEU A 290 6.31 7.20 11.64
C LEU A 290 7.78 7.47 11.45
N CYS A 291 8.35 6.98 10.36
CA CYS A 291 9.73 7.21 9.95
C CYS A 291 9.78 7.82 8.54
N ASN A 292 10.77 8.69 8.33
CA ASN A 292 11.00 9.35 7.05
C ASN A 292 12.09 8.66 6.21
N SER A 293 12.05 7.32 6.18
CA SER A 293 12.97 6.48 5.41
C SER A 293 12.23 5.48 4.53
N THR A 294 12.84 5.14 3.39
CA THR A 294 12.38 4.03 2.53
C THR A 294 12.69 2.70 3.17
N ASN A 295 13.81 2.61 3.89
CA ASN A 295 14.14 1.44 4.67
C ASN A 295 13.23 1.39 5.90
N LYS A 296 12.46 0.32 5.96
CA LYS A 296 11.42 0.08 6.95
C LYS A 296 11.93 -0.52 8.26
N ALA A 297 13.18 -1.01 8.28
CA ALA A 297 13.76 -1.80 9.36
C ALA A 297 13.66 -1.10 10.73
N ALA A 298 14.14 0.14 10.87
CA ALA A 298 14.05 0.87 12.14
C ALA A 298 12.60 1.02 12.63
N ARG A 299 11.67 1.33 11.73
CA ARG A 299 10.25 1.45 12.06
C ARG A 299 9.66 0.11 12.51
N ASP A 300 10.03 -0.99 11.87
CA ASP A 300 9.58 -2.33 12.23
C ASP A 300 10.15 -2.76 13.59
N ALA A 301 11.46 -2.59 13.81
CA ALA A 301 12.10 -2.93 15.09
C ALA A 301 11.51 -2.15 16.27
N ILE A 302 11.30 -0.84 16.09
CA ILE A 302 10.68 0.02 17.11
C ILE A 302 9.22 -0.38 17.37
N LEU A 303 8.43 -0.63 16.31
CA LEU A 303 7.05 -1.07 16.48
C LEU A 303 6.96 -2.43 17.17
N ASP A 304 7.78 -3.39 16.77
CA ASP A 304 7.82 -4.74 17.34
C ASP A 304 8.22 -4.70 18.82
N HIS A 305 9.20 -3.87 19.18
CA HIS A 305 9.55 -3.63 20.58
C HIS A 305 8.36 -3.10 21.39
N LEU A 306 7.67 -2.07 20.88
CA LEU A 306 6.50 -1.47 21.54
C LEU A 306 5.36 -2.49 21.70
N LEU A 307 5.03 -3.24 20.65
CA LEU A 307 3.93 -4.21 20.70
C LEU A 307 4.27 -5.42 21.57
N THR A 308 5.52 -5.87 21.58
CA THR A 308 5.98 -6.94 22.48
C THR A 308 5.79 -6.55 23.95
N GLU A 309 6.10 -5.31 24.31
CA GLU A 309 5.95 -4.81 25.68
C GLU A 309 4.49 -4.51 26.06
N LEU A 310 3.67 -4.06 25.10
CA LEU A 310 2.33 -3.53 25.39
C LEU A 310 1.17 -4.50 25.10
N VAL A 311 1.39 -5.51 24.25
CA VAL A 311 0.34 -6.42 23.77
C VAL A 311 0.69 -7.86 24.15
N PRO A 312 -0.01 -8.46 25.13
CA PRO A 312 0.25 -9.84 25.55
C PRO A 312 0.09 -10.83 24.40
N GLY A 313 1.12 -11.65 24.18
CA GLY A 313 1.11 -12.67 23.13
C GLY A 313 1.27 -12.10 21.71
N TYR A 314 1.78 -10.87 21.57
CA TYR A 314 2.09 -10.29 20.27
C TYR A 314 2.99 -11.20 19.43
N ASP A 315 2.65 -11.30 18.14
CA ASP A 315 3.40 -12.00 17.11
C ASP A 315 3.49 -11.09 15.89
N PRO A 316 4.69 -10.75 15.36
CA PRO A 316 4.84 -9.88 14.20
C PRO A 316 4.05 -10.31 12.95
N ARG A 317 3.71 -11.60 12.83
CA ARG A 317 2.88 -12.12 11.73
C ARG A 317 1.44 -11.63 11.79
N THR A 318 0.98 -11.12 12.94
CA THR A 318 -0.39 -10.64 13.16
C THR A 318 -0.66 -9.23 12.63
N ILE A 319 0.35 -8.57 12.07
CA ILE A 319 0.22 -7.23 11.47
C ILE A 319 0.67 -7.15 10.01
N SER A 320 1.19 -8.25 9.44
CA SER A 320 1.64 -8.29 8.04
C SER A 320 0.70 -9.11 7.17
N PRO A 321 0.06 -8.51 6.15
CA PRO A 321 -0.73 -9.24 5.16
C PRO A 321 0.13 -9.89 4.07
N PHE A 322 1.45 -9.64 4.09
CA PHE A 322 2.40 -10.15 3.11
C PHE A 322 3.33 -11.13 3.81
N PRO A 323 2.98 -12.42 3.88
CA PRO A 323 3.88 -13.43 4.44
C PRO A 323 5.14 -13.53 3.57
N PRO A 324 6.29 -13.94 4.15
CA PRO A 324 7.46 -14.27 3.35
C PRO A 324 7.09 -15.28 2.26
N ASP A 325 7.45 -14.96 1.01
CA ASP A 325 7.22 -15.83 -0.15
C ASP A 325 8.55 -16.28 -0.76
N PRO A 326 9.23 -17.27 -0.13
CA PRO A 326 10.56 -17.69 -0.55
C PRO A 326 10.54 -18.23 -1.98
N ALA A 327 11.58 -17.88 -2.74
CA ALA A 327 11.76 -18.39 -4.10
C ALA A 327 11.88 -19.91 -4.10
N ARG A 328 11.07 -20.57 -4.93
CA ARG A 328 11.15 -22.00 -5.23
C ARG A 328 11.56 -22.17 -6.69
N PRO A 329 12.10 -23.35 -7.10
CA PRO A 329 12.27 -23.64 -8.52
C PRO A 329 10.95 -23.44 -9.29
N PRO A 330 10.98 -22.95 -10.55
CA PRO A 330 9.78 -22.84 -11.37
C PRO A 330 8.99 -24.16 -11.40
N ALA A 331 7.66 -24.07 -11.25
CA ALA A 331 6.78 -25.23 -11.23
C ALA A 331 6.24 -25.59 -12.63
N LEU A 332 6.80 -24.98 -13.68
CA LEU A 332 6.47 -25.22 -15.07
C LEU A 332 7.62 -25.98 -15.77
N PRO A 333 7.32 -26.90 -16.70
CA PRO A 333 8.34 -27.64 -17.44
C PRO A 333 9.12 -26.73 -18.39
N GLU A 334 10.26 -27.21 -18.88
CA GLU A 334 10.94 -26.59 -20.01
C GLU A 334 10.02 -26.55 -21.23
N GLY A 335 10.07 -25.45 -21.97
CA GLY A 335 9.17 -25.26 -23.10
C GLY A 335 9.24 -23.85 -23.67
N ARG A 336 8.46 -23.62 -24.73
CA ARG A 336 8.34 -22.32 -25.39
C ARG A 336 6.87 -21.96 -25.49
N TRP A 337 6.59 -20.70 -25.22
CA TRP A 337 5.26 -20.12 -25.33
C TRP A 337 5.34 -18.78 -26.06
N ALA A 338 4.29 -18.48 -26.83
CA ALA A 338 4.08 -17.17 -27.42
C ALA A 338 2.65 -16.70 -27.16
N GLY A 339 2.47 -15.39 -27.11
CA GLY A 339 1.15 -14.82 -26.93
C GLY A 339 1.21 -13.30 -26.84
N GLN A 340 0.34 -12.74 -26.01
CA GLN A 340 0.08 -11.30 -25.98
C GLN A 340 0.06 -10.77 -24.55
N ILE A 341 0.60 -9.56 -24.40
CA ILE A 341 0.35 -8.68 -23.26
C ILE A 341 -0.75 -7.71 -23.68
N PHE A 342 -1.81 -7.62 -22.89
CA PHE A 342 -2.95 -6.74 -23.16
C PHE A 342 -2.74 -5.40 -22.43
N THR A 343 -2.35 -4.38 -23.18
CA THR A 343 -2.10 -3.03 -22.66
C THR A 343 -3.21 -2.07 -23.06
N SER A 344 -3.25 -0.91 -22.43
CA SER A 344 -4.15 0.19 -22.77
C SER A 344 -3.90 0.77 -24.16
N GLU A 345 -2.69 0.58 -24.70
CA GLU A 345 -2.26 1.07 -26.02
C GLU A 345 -2.38 -0.01 -27.12
N GLY A 346 -2.79 -1.23 -26.78
CA GLY A 346 -2.91 -2.36 -27.70
C GLY A 346 -2.25 -3.64 -27.19
N GLN A 347 -2.11 -4.62 -28.06
CA GLN A 347 -1.48 -5.91 -27.74
C GLN A 347 0.01 -5.87 -28.07
N VAL A 348 0.84 -6.32 -27.13
CA VAL A 348 2.29 -6.47 -27.33
C VAL A 348 2.62 -7.96 -27.42
N PRO A 349 3.16 -8.46 -28.55
CA PRO A 349 3.56 -9.85 -28.66
C PRO A 349 4.67 -10.17 -27.67
N ILE A 350 4.59 -11.32 -27.02
CA ILE A 350 5.59 -11.81 -26.08
C ILE A 350 5.93 -13.27 -26.39
N ARG A 351 7.21 -13.61 -26.27
CA ARG A 351 7.70 -14.99 -26.29
C ARG A 351 8.42 -15.27 -24.98
N VAL A 352 8.12 -16.42 -24.38
CA VAL A 352 8.76 -16.91 -23.15
C VAL A 352 9.30 -18.30 -23.43
N ALA A 353 10.56 -18.55 -23.07
CA ALA A 353 11.10 -19.90 -23.02
C ALA A 353 11.58 -20.20 -21.60
N ILE A 354 11.16 -21.35 -21.07
CA ILE A 354 11.65 -21.86 -19.79
C ILE A 354 12.81 -22.80 -20.10
N LEU A 355 13.97 -22.49 -19.52
CA LEU A 355 15.23 -23.18 -19.73
C LEU A 355 15.57 -24.07 -18.53
N THR A 356 16.64 -24.84 -18.66
CA THR A 356 17.25 -25.58 -17.55
C THR A 356 17.71 -24.63 -16.44
N GLU A 357 17.87 -25.19 -15.22
CA GLU A 357 18.46 -24.49 -14.06
C GLU A 357 17.67 -23.26 -13.60
N GLY A 358 16.35 -23.24 -13.83
CA GLY A 358 15.49 -22.16 -13.34
C GLY A 358 15.68 -20.83 -14.06
N ARG A 359 16.15 -20.84 -15.31
CA ARG A 359 16.27 -19.63 -16.14
C ARG A 359 15.13 -19.52 -17.13
N ILE A 360 14.82 -18.30 -17.53
CA ILE A 360 13.89 -18.04 -18.64
C ILE A 360 14.50 -17.07 -19.63
N THR A 361 14.02 -17.10 -20.87
CA THR A 361 14.17 -15.99 -21.82
C THR A 361 12.83 -15.37 -22.12
N VAL A 362 12.80 -14.04 -22.22
CA VAL A 362 11.62 -13.27 -22.61
C VAL A 362 11.97 -12.32 -23.74
N ALA A 363 11.13 -12.24 -24.77
CA ALA A 363 11.25 -11.28 -25.86
C ALA A 363 9.91 -10.60 -26.12
N LEU A 364 9.94 -9.31 -26.44
CA LEU A 364 8.77 -8.51 -26.83
C LEU A 364 8.83 -8.21 -28.33
N GLY A 365 7.77 -8.52 -29.08
CA GLY A 365 7.70 -8.35 -30.54
C GLY A 365 8.87 -9.05 -31.25
N ASP A 366 9.52 -8.34 -32.15
CA ASP A 366 10.75 -8.80 -32.84
C ASP A 366 12.04 -8.35 -32.12
N GLY A 367 11.91 -7.87 -30.88
CA GLY A 367 13.02 -7.44 -30.06
C GLY A 367 13.91 -8.60 -29.58
N PRO A 368 15.09 -8.27 -29.02
CA PRO A 368 16.02 -9.26 -28.49
C PRO A 368 15.40 -10.04 -27.31
N SER A 369 15.85 -11.27 -27.12
CA SER A 369 15.53 -12.05 -25.92
C SER A 369 16.43 -11.64 -24.76
N VAL A 370 15.83 -11.40 -23.60
CA VAL A 370 16.51 -11.14 -22.33
C VAL A 370 16.41 -12.39 -21.46
N THR A 371 17.53 -12.79 -20.86
CA THR A 371 17.59 -13.94 -19.95
C THR A 371 17.54 -13.46 -18.50
N ALA A 372 16.76 -14.15 -17.67
CA ALA A 372 16.72 -13.89 -16.23
C ALA A 372 16.57 -15.20 -15.44
N GLU A 373 16.88 -15.13 -14.15
CA GLU A 373 16.45 -16.15 -13.21
C GLU A 373 14.93 -16.10 -13.04
N ALA A 374 14.34 -17.27 -12.89
CA ALA A 374 12.94 -17.43 -12.59
C ALA A 374 12.76 -18.31 -11.36
N SER A 375 11.65 -18.06 -10.68
CA SER A 375 11.24 -18.82 -9.51
C SER A 375 9.74 -19.10 -9.57
N ALA A 376 9.25 -19.94 -8.68
CA ALA A 376 7.86 -19.99 -8.29
C ALA A 376 7.67 -19.27 -6.93
N GLY A 377 6.45 -18.84 -6.67
CA GLY A 377 5.99 -18.22 -5.42
C GLY A 377 4.59 -18.70 -5.08
N SER A 378 4.00 -18.22 -4.00
CA SER A 378 2.66 -18.63 -3.56
C SER A 378 1.59 -18.39 -4.62
N ASP A 379 1.70 -17.29 -5.37
CA ASP A 379 0.71 -16.87 -6.37
C ASP A 379 1.06 -17.26 -7.82
N TYR A 380 2.30 -17.70 -8.07
CA TYR A 380 2.82 -17.92 -9.42
C TYR A 380 3.63 -19.21 -9.53
N GLU A 381 3.26 -20.07 -10.48
CA GLU A 381 4.06 -21.23 -10.91
C GLU A 381 5.36 -20.79 -11.63
N LEU A 382 5.36 -19.58 -12.21
CA LEU A 382 6.53 -18.93 -12.78
C LEU A 382 6.49 -17.42 -12.53
N ARG A 383 7.54 -16.86 -11.93
CA ARG A 383 7.78 -15.42 -11.83
C ARG A 383 9.22 -15.07 -12.13
N ALA A 384 9.43 -13.88 -12.70
CA ALA A 384 10.75 -13.34 -12.98
C ALA A 384 10.68 -11.81 -13.04
N ALA A 385 11.81 -11.15 -12.80
CA ALA A 385 12.01 -9.73 -13.07
C ALA A 385 13.17 -9.60 -14.07
N LEU A 386 12.99 -8.74 -15.07
CA LEU A 386 13.91 -8.60 -16.19
C LEU A 386 14.16 -7.12 -16.50
N ASP A 387 15.40 -6.79 -16.86
CA ASP A 387 15.77 -5.50 -17.46
C ASP A 387 15.26 -5.44 -18.91
N LEU A 388 13.93 -5.33 -19.05
CA LEU A 388 13.23 -5.38 -20.32
C LEU A 388 12.11 -4.33 -20.33
N GLN A 389 12.27 -3.28 -21.14
CA GLN A 389 11.30 -2.20 -21.24
C GLN A 389 10.05 -2.63 -22.02
N LEU A 390 8.89 -2.59 -21.37
CA LEU A 390 7.61 -2.72 -22.08
C LEU A 390 7.44 -1.51 -23.04
N PRO A 391 7.10 -1.72 -24.33
CA PRO A 391 7.19 -0.68 -25.36
C PRO A 391 5.96 0.26 -25.40
N THR A 392 5.26 0.46 -24.29
CA THR A 392 4.15 1.43 -24.18
C THR A 392 4.65 2.81 -23.76
N ALA A 393 3.90 3.87 -24.07
CA ALA A 393 4.22 5.23 -23.63
C ALA A 393 4.24 5.31 -22.10
N ASP A 394 3.23 4.74 -21.43
CA ASP A 394 3.11 4.77 -19.97
C ASP A 394 4.29 4.04 -19.29
N ALA A 395 4.74 2.89 -19.82
CA ALA A 395 5.87 2.15 -19.23
C ALA A 395 7.22 2.85 -19.39
N ARG A 396 7.39 3.69 -20.42
CA ARG A 396 8.62 4.49 -20.60
C ARG A 396 8.75 5.60 -19.56
N VAL A 397 7.67 5.89 -18.83
CA VAL A 397 7.69 6.78 -17.68
C VAL A 397 8.19 5.97 -16.49
N ALA A 398 9.48 6.10 -16.19
CA ALA A 398 10.13 5.60 -14.98
C ALA A 398 9.88 4.10 -14.63
N SER A 399 9.61 3.24 -15.61
CA SER A 399 9.31 1.81 -15.40
C SER A 399 10.13 0.92 -16.35
N PRO A 400 11.47 0.87 -16.18
CA PRO A 400 12.37 0.24 -17.14
C PRO A 400 12.39 -1.30 -17.08
N GLU A 401 11.86 -1.90 -16.01
CA GLU A 401 11.89 -3.33 -15.77
C GLU A 401 10.54 -3.97 -16.09
N LEU A 402 10.56 -5.26 -16.43
CA LEU A 402 9.39 -6.10 -16.60
C LEU A 402 9.38 -7.17 -15.52
N ALA A 403 8.31 -7.22 -14.74
CA ALA A 403 7.98 -8.37 -13.91
C ALA A 403 6.96 -9.25 -14.62
N LEU A 404 7.19 -10.55 -14.57
CA LEU A 404 6.32 -11.58 -15.10
C LEU A 404 5.83 -12.45 -13.95
N GLY A 405 4.55 -12.80 -13.96
CA GLY A 405 3.96 -13.80 -13.07
C GLY A 405 2.91 -14.60 -13.82
N LEU A 406 3.14 -15.91 -14.01
CA LEU A 406 2.32 -16.79 -14.84
C LEU A 406 1.93 -18.07 -14.10
N ASN A 407 0.75 -18.57 -14.43
CA ASN A 407 0.18 -19.84 -13.99
C ASN A 407 -0.36 -20.61 -15.20
N ARG A 408 -0.34 -21.93 -15.13
CA ARG A 408 -0.89 -22.80 -16.18
C ARG A 408 -2.42 -22.70 -16.23
N ARG A 409 -2.96 -22.65 -17.45
CA ARG A 409 -4.39 -22.77 -17.75
C ARG A 409 -4.58 -23.61 -19.00
N GLY A 410 -4.96 -24.89 -18.80
CA GLY A 410 -4.92 -25.87 -19.87
C GLY A 410 -3.49 -26.10 -20.35
N GLU A 411 -3.29 -26.06 -21.68
CA GLU A 411 -1.96 -26.15 -22.30
C GLU A 411 -1.21 -24.79 -22.33
N GLY A 412 -1.92 -23.69 -22.06
CA GLY A 412 -1.38 -22.34 -22.08
C GLY A 412 -0.96 -21.82 -20.71
N LEU A 413 -0.43 -20.60 -20.70
CA LEU A 413 -0.10 -19.84 -19.49
C LEU A 413 -0.91 -18.56 -19.45
N VAL A 414 -1.41 -18.19 -18.28
CA VAL A 414 -2.09 -16.91 -18.03
C VAL A 414 -1.51 -16.24 -16.81
N GLY A 415 -1.54 -14.92 -16.77
CA GLY A 415 -1.12 -14.20 -15.59
C GLY A 415 -0.95 -12.72 -15.86
N ARG A 416 0.11 -12.15 -15.29
CA ARG A 416 0.38 -10.72 -15.34
C ARG A 416 1.79 -10.40 -15.83
N VAL A 417 1.88 -9.28 -16.51
CA VAL A 417 3.11 -8.55 -16.77
C VAL A 417 2.99 -7.19 -16.12
N ALA A 418 4.00 -6.76 -15.37
CA ALA A 418 4.06 -5.41 -14.84
C ALA A 418 5.27 -4.68 -15.41
N ALA A 419 5.06 -3.47 -15.94
CA ALA A 419 6.16 -2.53 -16.13
C ALA A 419 6.43 -1.86 -14.79
N HIS A 420 7.67 -1.93 -14.29
CA HIS A 420 8.00 -1.40 -12.98
C HIS A 420 9.42 -0.88 -12.83
N LYS A 421 9.70 -0.34 -11.65
CA LYS A 421 11.05 -0.12 -11.13
C LYS A 421 11.11 -0.61 -9.68
N ASN A 422 12.03 -1.52 -9.39
CA ASN A 422 12.21 -2.03 -8.05
C ASN A 422 13.02 -1.05 -7.17
N GLY A 423 12.39 -0.57 -6.10
CA GLY A 423 13.02 0.32 -5.13
C GLY A 423 13.53 1.64 -5.72
N ASP A 424 14.47 2.25 -5.01
CA ASP A 424 14.96 3.61 -5.24
C ASP A 424 16.49 3.71 -5.42
N ARG A 425 17.15 2.55 -5.53
CA ARG A 425 18.62 2.43 -5.63
C ARG A 425 19.24 3.25 -6.78
N THR A 426 18.45 3.57 -7.81
CA THR A 426 18.89 4.37 -8.97
C THR A 426 18.20 5.73 -9.07
N GLY A 427 17.57 6.23 -8.00
CA GLY A 427 16.89 7.52 -8.00
C GLY A 427 15.52 7.46 -7.35
N LEU A 428 14.52 7.89 -8.11
CA LEU A 428 13.14 8.01 -7.65
C LEU A 428 12.44 6.65 -7.66
N LEU A 429 11.32 6.50 -6.95
CA LEU A 429 10.47 5.33 -7.17
C LEU A 429 9.92 5.38 -8.59
N GLY A 430 9.82 4.21 -9.22
CA GLY A 430 9.09 4.10 -10.48
C GLY A 430 7.64 3.72 -10.26
N ASN A 431 6.97 3.43 -11.36
CA ASN A 431 5.57 3.02 -11.33
C ASN A 431 5.48 1.50 -11.21
N TYR A 432 4.25 1.01 -11.03
CA TYR A 432 3.91 -0.40 -11.13
C TYR A 432 2.63 -0.49 -11.94
N LEU A 433 2.77 -0.84 -13.21
CA LEU A 433 1.73 -0.78 -14.23
C LEU A 433 1.44 -2.21 -14.69
N VAL A 434 0.32 -2.77 -14.23
CA VAL A 434 0.00 -4.19 -14.43
C VAL A 434 -0.88 -4.40 -15.66
N HIS A 435 -0.55 -5.42 -16.44
CA HIS A 435 -1.19 -5.84 -17.66
C HIS A 435 -1.52 -7.34 -17.60
N ALA A 436 -2.61 -7.75 -18.26
CA ALA A 436 -2.90 -9.17 -18.45
C ALA A 436 -1.93 -9.78 -19.47
N CYS A 437 -1.59 -11.05 -19.30
CA CYS A 437 -0.75 -11.81 -20.21
C CYS A 437 -1.33 -13.19 -20.45
N GLU A 438 -1.42 -13.60 -21.72
CA GLU A 438 -1.87 -14.93 -22.13
C GLU A 438 -0.91 -15.50 -23.17
N LEU A 439 -0.48 -16.75 -22.96
CA LEU A 439 0.48 -17.45 -23.81
C LEU A 439 -0.02 -18.85 -24.17
N ALA A 440 0.31 -19.30 -25.38
CA ALA A 440 0.10 -20.65 -25.87
C ALA A 440 1.44 -21.31 -26.20
N PRO A 441 1.55 -22.65 -26.09
CA PRO A 441 2.77 -23.38 -26.43
C PRO A 441 3.06 -23.27 -27.95
N ILE A 442 4.34 -23.26 -28.33
CA ILE A 442 4.80 -23.16 -29.73
C ILE A 442 5.82 -24.21 -30.13
#